data_AF-L9ZIJ4-F1
#
_entry.id   AF-L9ZIJ4-F1
#
_cell.length_a   1.000
_cell.length_b   1.000
_cell.length_c   1.000
_cell.angle_alpha   90.00
_cell.angle_beta   90.00
_cell.angle_gamma   90.00
#
_symmetry.space_group_name_H-M   'P 1'
#
loop_
_entity.id
_entity.type
_entity.pdbx_description
1 polymer ?
#
loop_
_entity_poly.entity_id
_entity_poly.type
_entity_poly.pdbx_seq_one_letter_code
_entity_poly.pdbx_strand_id
1 'polypeptide(L)' 'MHDRKEFDLTVRETLVRDLETDEERKRWEVGAEKVDRPPLGKTPAEALRVFADSLENDNEDVRIDLDELAAD' A
#
# COMPACT_ATOMS: atom_id res chain seq x y z
N MET A 1 -12.94 -9.40 21.71
CA MET A 1 -11.76 -8.54 21.95
C MET A 1 -11.23 -8.27 20.56
N HIS A 2 -11.44 -7.08 20.00
CA HIS A 2 -10.94 -6.77 18.67
C HIS A 2 -9.45 -6.46 18.81
N ASP A 3 -8.61 -7.33 18.27
CA ASP A 3 -7.16 -7.12 18.20
C ASP A 3 -6.91 -6.05 17.13
N ARG A 4 -6.68 -4.80 17.55
CA ARG A 4 -6.33 -3.72 16.63
C ARG A 4 -4.85 -3.87 16.30
N LYS A 5 -4.56 -4.21 15.05
CA LYS A 5 -3.18 -4.33 14.56
C LYS A 5 -2.76 -3.02 13.92
N GLU A 6 -1.87 -2.31 14.58
CA GLU A 6 -1.28 -1.07 14.07
C GLU A 6 -0.11 -1.42 13.15
N PHE A 7 -0.03 -0.75 11.99
CA PHE A 7 1.05 -0.90 11.03
C PHE A 7 1.72 0.45 10.82
N ASP A 8 3.04 0.47 10.93
CA ASP A 8 3.85 1.63 10.56
C ASP A 8 4.02 1.64 9.04
N LEU A 9 3.41 2.62 8.37
CA LEU A 9 3.36 2.72 6.92
C LEU A 9 4.20 3.91 6.46
N THR A 10 5.09 3.68 5.51
CA THR A 10 5.85 4.74 4.85
C THR A 10 5.44 4.84 3.39
N VAL A 11 4.91 5.99 3.00
CA VAL A 11 4.53 6.26 1.60
C VAL A 11 5.63 7.09 0.94
N ARG A 12 6.21 6.59 -0.16
CA ARG A 12 7.27 7.28 -0.89
C ARG A 12 7.08 7.22 -2.40
N GLU A 13 7.58 8.24 -3.09
CA GLU A 13 7.68 8.22 -4.56
C GLU A 13 8.90 7.40 -4.98
N THR A 14 8.71 6.49 -5.93
CA THR A 14 9.77 5.65 -6.49
C THR A 14 9.70 5.67 -8.02
N LEU A 15 10.85 5.53 -8.68
CA LEU A 15 10.93 5.39 -10.12
C LEU A 15 10.90 3.90 -10.47
N VAL A 16 9.87 3.50 -11.22
CA VAL A 16 9.70 2.13 -11.67
C VAL A 16 9.83 2.13 -13.17
N ARG A 17 10.68 1.25 -13.69
CA ARG A 17 10.84 1.07 -15.13
C ARG A 17 9.69 0.22 -15.66
N ASP A 18 8.99 0.76 -16.64
CA ASP A 18 8.02 0.05 -17.43
C ASP A 18 8.78 -0.86 -18.40
N LEU A 19 8.65 -2.19 -18.26
CA LEU A 19 9.38 -3.14 -19.11
C LEU A 19 8.81 -3.22 -20.53
N GLU A 20 7.59 -2.73 -20.74
CA GLU A 20 6.94 -2.73 -22.06
C GLU A 20 7.39 -1.53 -22.89
N THR A 21 7.43 -0.33 -22.28
CA THR A 21 7.82 0.90 -23.00
C THR A 21 9.27 1.31 -22.77
N ASP A 22 9.99 0.62 -21.88
CA ASP A 22 11.33 0.97 -21.42
C ASP A 22 11.44 2.34 -20.72
N GLU A 23 10.30 2.93 -20.34
CA GLU A 23 10.26 4.26 -19.73
C GLU A 23 10.29 4.19 -18.21
N GLU A 24 11.00 5.12 -17.58
CA GLU A 24 10.93 5.33 -16.14
C GLU A 24 9.67 6.13 -15.79
N ARG A 25 8.82 5.55 -14.94
CA ARG A 25 7.59 6.20 -14.47
C ARG A 25 7.62 6.34 -12.96
N LYS A 26 7.24 7.52 -12.49
CA LYS A 26 7.03 7.78 -11.06
C LYS A 26 5.80 7.01 -10.59
N ARG A 27 5.96 6.25 -9.51
CA ARG A 27 4.90 5.52 -8.81
C ARG A 27 5.02 5.80 -7.32
N TRP A 28 3.94 5.53 -6.62
CA TRP A 28 3.89 5.60 -5.16
C TRP A 28 4.00 4.20 -4.59
N GLU A 29 4.90 4.03 -3.64
CA GLU A 29 5.16 2.78 -2.95
C GLU A 29 4.76 2.93 -1.48
N VAL A 30 4.06 1.92 -0.94
CA VAL A 30 3.78 1.82 0.49
C VAL A 30 4.71 0.78 1.09
N GLY A 31 5.74 1.24 1.79
CA GLY A 31 6.62 0.41 2.59
C GLY A 31 6.01 0.09 3.95
N ALA A 32 6.07 -1.17 4.35
CA ALA A 32 5.76 -1.61 5.71
C ALA A 32 6.82 -2.62 6.14
N GLU A 33 7.23 -2.62 7.41
CA GLU A 33 8.36 -3.41 7.92
C GLU A 33 8.25 -4.92 7.62
N LYS A 34 7.02 -5.44 7.50
CA LYS A 34 6.72 -6.86 7.29
C LYS A 34 6.22 -7.20 5.89
N VAL A 35 6.30 -6.27 4.94
CA VAL A 35 5.81 -6.48 3.58
C VAL A 35 6.98 -6.63 2.62
N ASP A 36 7.16 -7.85 2.15
CA ASP A 36 8.24 -8.27 1.25
C ASP A 36 8.07 -7.66 -0.16
N ARG A 37 6.82 -7.43 -0.59
CA ARG A 37 6.48 -6.75 -1.84
C ARG A 37 5.62 -5.53 -1.58
N PRO A 38 6.22 -4.33 -1.51
CA PRO A 38 5.46 -3.14 -1.25
C PRO A 38 4.53 -2.86 -2.44
N PRO A 39 3.25 -2.58 -2.19
CA PRO A 39 2.29 -2.29 -3.25
C PRO A 39 2.59 -0.94 -3.89
N LEU A 40 2.34 -0.88 -5.20
CA LEU A 40 2.61 0.27 -6.05
C LEU A 40 1.29 0.85 -6.59
N GLY A 41 1.16 2.16 -6.52
CA GLY A 41 0.02 2.91 -7.05
C GLY A 41 0.45 4.05 -7.95
N LYS A 42 -0.47 4.56 -8.79
CA LYS A 42 -0.23 5.81 -9.54
C LYS A 42 -0.32 7.04 -8.64
N THR A 43 -1.01 6.94 -7.52
CA THR A 43 -1.15 7.99 -6.49
C THR A 43 -0.92 7.38 -5.10
N PRO A 44 -0.66 8.20 -4.05
CA PRO A 44 -0.51 7.71 -2.68
C PRO A 44 -1.74 6.92 -2.23
N ALA A 45 -2.93 7.44 -2.50
CA ALA A 45 -4.20 6.81 -2.14
C ALA A 45 -4.42 5.48 -2.88
N GLU A 46 -4.01 5.38 -4.15
CA GLU A 46 -4.07 4.11 -4.90
C GLU A 46 -3.14 3.08 -4.26
N ALA A 47 -1.92 3.46 -3.89
CA ALA A 47 -0.95 2.56 -3.30
C ALA A 47 -1.41 2.05 -1.92
N LEU A 48 -2.00 2.93 -1.10
CA LEU A 48 -2.61 2.56 0.18
C LEU A 48 -3.83 1.65 0.00
N ARG A 49 -4.65 1.87 -1.03
CA ARG A 49 -5.76 0.96 -1.35
C ARG A 49 -5.28 -0.44 -1.71
N VAL A 50 -4.25 -0.55 -2.54
CA VAL A 50 -3.68 -1.86 -2.91
C VAL A 50 -3.05 -2.54 -1.69
N PHE A 51 -2.44 -1.77 -0.79
CA PHE A 51 -1.94 -2.28 0.49
C PHE A 51 -3.07 -2.83 1.36
N ALA A 52 -4.16 -2.07 1.51
CA ALA A 52 -5.32 -2.50 2.27
C ALA A 52 -5.91 -3.79 1.68
N ASP A 53 -6.17 -3.81 0.38
CA ASP A 53 -6.69 -4.99 -0.33
C ASP A 53 -5.78 -6.22 -0.16
N SER A 54 -4.46 -6.03 -0.20
CA SER A 54 -3.49 -7.12 0.02
C SER A 54 -3.54 -7.67 1.44
N LEU A 55 -3.76 -6.81 2.45
CA LEU A 55 -3.90 -7.25 3.84
C LEU A 55 -5.22 -7.98 4.09
N GLU A 56 -6.32 -7.52 3.47
CA GLU A 56 -7.62 -8.20 3.54
C GLU A 56 -7.59 -9.56 2.82
N ASN A 57 -6.82 -9.69 1.73
CA ASN A 57 -6.64 -10.98 1.03
C ASN A 57 -5.77 -11.96 1.82
N ASP A 58 -4.69 -11.47 2.46
CA ASP A 58 -3.76 -12.32 3.22
C ASP A 58 -4.34 -12.73 4.59
N ASN A 59 -5.29 -11.96 5.11
CA ASN A 59 -6.00 -12.25 6.36
C ASN A 59 -7.51 -12.15 6.16
N GLU A 60 -8.19 -13.30 6.05
CA GLU A 60 -9.67 -13.41 5.90
C GLU A 60 -10.48 -12.68 7.01
N ASP A 61 -9.82 -12.29 8.11
CA ASP A 61 -10.42 -11.59 9.27
C ASP A 61 -10.04 -10.09 9.38
N VAL A 62 -9.24 -9.56 8.46
CA VAL A 62 -8.86 -8.13 8.46
C VAL A 62 -9.83 -7.35 7.58
N ARG A 63 -10.51 -6.36 8.15
CA ARG A 63 -11.27 -5.33 7.42
C ARG A 63 -10.60 -3.99 7.64
N ILE A 64 -10.18 -3.32 6.58
CA ILE A 64 -9.50 -2.02 6.66
C ILE A 64 -10.45 -0.92 6.23
N ASP A 65 -10.83 -0.06 7.18
CA ASP A 65 -11.68 1.11 6.90
C ASP A 65 -10.82 2.25 6.38
N LEU A 66 -10.74 2.37 5.05
CA LEU A 66 -9.95 3.39 4.35
C LEU A 66 -10.43 4.83 4.63
N ASP A 67 -11.66 5.01 5.11
CA ASP A 67 -12.22 6.32 5.46
C ASP A 67 -11.56 6.91 6.73
N GLU A 68 -11.09 6.04 7.65
CA GLU A 68 -10.39 6.46 8.87
C GLU A 68 -8.91 6.84 8.59
N LEU A 69 -8.34 6.39 7.47
CA LEU A 69 -6.94 6.63 7.09
C LEU A 69 -6.69 8.03 6.49
N ALA A 70 -7.75 8.72 6.06
CA ALA A 70 -7.67 10.06 5.46
C ALA A 70 -7.74 11.20 6.49
N ALA A 71 -7.83 10.88 7.78
CA ALA A 71 -8.00 11.83 8.87
C ALA A 71 -6.71 11.99 9.70
N ASP A 72 -5.61 12.42 9.09
CA ASP A 72 -4.51 13.16 9.77
C ASP A 72 -3.71 13.99 8.76
#